data_AF-A0A1D8UVA1-F1
#
_entry.id   AF-A0A1D8UVA1-F1
#
_cell.length_a   1.000
_cell.length_b   1.000
_cell.length_c   1.000
_cell.angle_alpha   90.00
_cell.angle_beta   90.00
_cell.angle_gamma   90.00
#
_symmetry.space_group_name_H-M   'P 1'
#
loop_
_entity.id
_entity.type
_entity.pdbx_description
1 polymer ?
#
loop_
_entity_poly.entity_id
_entity_poly.type
_entity_poly.pdbx_seq_one_letter_code
_entity_poly.pdbx_strand_id
1 'polypeptide(L)'
;MAPRFVAERNHRFRPNDRIDGTQHNARRSGCLISGIPAFQPCIELDPTNAILDVVLAGIGVSILPDFLLDKPEIASQIVRIAPRWHAVLGSIYAYTPPIRPDPTAHVTAFIEWLQCAVKKQPFPVETK
;
A
#
# COMPACT_ATOMS: atom_id res chain seq x y z
N MET A 1 -23.26 15.21 24.02
CA MET A 1 -23.65 13.97 23.32
C MET A 1 -22.44 13.54 22.48
N ALA A 2 -21.67 12.58 22.97
CA ALA A 2 -20.39 12.15 22.38
C ALA A 2 -20.48 10.67 21.98
N PRO A 3 -19.93 10.24 20.84
CA PRO A 3 -19.94 8.83 20.47
C PRO A 3 -18.86 8.04 21.22
N ARG A 4 -19.29 6.95 21.85
CA ARG A 4 -18.45 5.88 22.41
C ARG A 4 -17.77 5.11 21.28
N PHE A 5 -16.44 5.14 21.21
CA PHE A 5 -15.65 4.18 20.46
C PHE A 5 -15.45 2.92 21.31
N VAL A 6 -15.92 1.78 20.82
CA VAL A 6 -15.60 0.46 21.37
C VAL A 6 -14.30 0.00 20.70
N ALA A 7 -13.22 -0.06 21.47
CA ALA A 7 -11.94 -0.61 21.03
C ALA A 7 -11.99 -2.14 21.13
N GLU A 8 -11.98 -2.81 19.97
CA GLU A 8 -11.83 -4.26 19.88
C GLU A 8 -10.35 -4.64 19.73
N ARG A 9 -10.02 -5.86 20.18
CA ARG A 9 -8.78 -6.23 20.87
C ARG A 9 -7.54 -6.36 19.98
N ASN A 10 -6.41 -5.94 20.59
CA ASN A 10 -5.02 -6.23 20.25
C ASN A 10 -4.76 -7.68 19.80
N HIS A 11 -4.33 -7.88 18.55
CA HIS A 11 -3.47 -8.99 18.17
C HIS A 11 -2.02 -8.53 18.16
N ARG A 12 -1.29 -8.99 19.18
CA ARG A 12 0.10 -8.64 19.51
C ARG A 12 1.03 -9.51 18.64
N PHE A 13 1.73 -8.89 17.69
CA PHE A 13 2.80 -9.54 16.92
C PHE A 13 3.92 -9.99 17.88
N ARG A 14 4.35 -11.25 17.79
CA ARG A 14 5.42 -11.84 18.63
C ARG A 14 6.72 -11.94 17.81
N PRO A 15 7.92 -11.75 18.39
CA PRO A 15 9.16 -11.56 17.63
C PRO A 15 9.83 -12.87 17.15
N ASN A 16 9.13 -14.00 17.09
CA ASN A 16 9.77 -15.31 16.86
C ASN A 16 9.05 -16.21 15.85
N ASP A 17 8.29 -15.61 14.91
CA ASP A 17 7.72 -16.36 13.81
C ASP A 17 8.82 -16.68 12.79
N ARG A 18 9.33 -17.90 12.90
CA ARG A 18 10.22 -18.58 11.97
C ARG A 18 9.58 -18.57 10.58
N ILE A 19 10.28 -18.02 9.58
CA ILE A 19 9.85 -18.09 8.18
C ILE A 19 10.10 -19.52 7.71
N ASP A 20 9.18 -20.43 8.03
CA ASP A 20 9.13 -21.76 7.43
C ASP A 20 8.55 -21.61 6.02
N GLY A 21 9.46 -21.53 5.05
CA GLY A 21 9.15 -21.74 3.65
C GLY A 21 8.72 -23.19 3.44
N THR A 22 7.42 -23.44 3.42
CA THR A 22 6.88 -24.68 2.84
C THR A 22 5.45 -24.45 2.34
N GLN A 23 5.25 -24.84 1.10
CA GLN A 23 4.04 -24.67 0.30
C GLN A 23 2.74 -25.01 1.03
N HIS A 24 1.73 -24.15 0.91
CA HIS A 24 0.34 -24.53 1.14
C HIS A 24 -0.54 -24.07 -0.02
N ASN A 25 -0.68 -24.94 -1.02
CA ASN A 25 -1.74 -24.91 -2.00
C ASN A 25 -3.08 -25.15 -1.28
N ALA A 26 -3.71 -24.07 -0.82
CA ALA A 26 -5.05 -24.09 -0.25
C ALA A 26 -6.07 -23.75 -1.35
N ARG A 27 -6.64 -24.80 -1.95
CA ARG A 27 -8.01 -24.74 -2.45
C ARG A 27 -8.93 -24.24 -1.33
N ARG A 28 -9.66 -23.15 -1.57
CA ARG A 28 -10.91 -22.66 -0.91
C ARG A 28 -10.91 -21.15 -1.07
N SER A 29 -11.99 -20.43 -1.32
CA SER A 29 -13.39 -20.71 -1.58
C SER A 29 -13.87 -19.39 -2.18
N GLY A 30 -14.84 -19.42 -3.09
CA GLY A 30 -15.41 -18.22 -3.69
C GLY A 30 -15.91 -17.22 -2.65
N CYS A 31 -15.08 -16.22 -2.34
CA CYS A 31 -15.55 -14.95 -1.84
C CYS A 31 -15.94 -14.15 -3.08
N LEU A 32 -17.19 -14.30 -3.50
CA LEU A 32 -17.80 -13.47 -4.53
C LEU A 32 -17.99 -12.06 -3.95
N ILE A 33 -16.90 -11.29 -3.87
CA ILE A 33 -17.01 -9.84 -3.97
C ILE A 33 -17.42 -9.59 -5.42
N SER A 34 -18.73 -9.51 -5.63
CA SER A 34 -19.40 -9.25 -6.91
C SER A 34 -18.72 -8.08 -7.64
N GLY A 35 -17.88 -8.39 -8.63
CA GLY A 35 -17.26 -7.40 -9.52
C GLY A 35 -15.74 -7.51 -9.72
N ILE A 36 -15.04 -8.43 -9.05
CA ILE A 36 -13.61 -8.65 -9.31
C ILE A 36 -13.47 -9.67 -10.45
N PRO A 37 -12.79 -9.35 -11.57
CA PRO A 37 -12.48 -10.35 -12.59
C PRO A 37 -11.69 -11.49 -11.93
N ALA A 38 -12.09 -12.73 -12.16
CA ALA A 38 -11.33 -13.88 -11.68
C ALA A 38 -9.93 -13.83 -12.31
N PHE A 39 -8.92 -13.46 -11.52
CA PHE A 39 -7.53 -13.40 -11.93
C PHE A 39 -6.85 -14.71 -11.54
N GLN A 40 -6.28 -15.41 -12.51
CA GLN A 40 -5.45 -16.59 -12.26
C GLN A 40 -3.99 -16.17 -12.48
N PRO A 41 -3.21 -15.95 -11.39
CA PRO A 41 -1.82 -15.56 -11.54
C PRO A 41 -1.02 -16.71 -12.17
N CYS A 42 -0.21 -16.39 -13.18
CA CYS A 42 0.79 -17.30 -13.73
C CYS A 42 2.14 -17.18 -12.97
N ILE A 43 2.37 -16.03 -12.35
CA ILE A 43 3.57 -15.69 -11.57
C ILE A 43 3.11 -14.95 -10.32
N GLU A 44 3.65 -15.33 -9.16
CA GLU A 44 3.43 -14.64 -7.88
C GLU A 44 4.76 -14.08 -7.38
N LEU A 45 4.74 -12.82 -6.94
CA LEU A 45 5.89 -12.10 -6.42
C LEU A 45 5.42 -11.25 -5.24
N ASP A 46 6.20 -11.22 -4.16
CA ASP A 46 5.87 -10.39 -2.99
C ASP A 46 6.25 -8.91 -3.19
N PRO A 47 7.45 -8.56 -3.71
CA PRO A 47 7.86 -7.17 -3.80
C PRO A 47 7.18 -6.45 -4.97
N THR A 48 6.52 -5.33 -4.70
CA THR A 48 5.82 -4.56 -5.75
C THR A 48 6.76 -4.05 -6.85
N ASN A 49 8.02 -3.75 -6.53
CA ASN A 49 9.03 -3.37 -7.52
C ASN A 49 9.36 -4.54 -8.47
N ALA A 50 9.46 -5.78 -7.95
CA ALA A 50 9.67 -6.95 -8.80
C ALA A 50 8.48 -7.18 -9.75
N ILE A 51 7.26 -6.93 -9.28
CA ILE A 51 6.05 -6.96 -10.14
C ILE A 51 6.15 -5.90 -11.24
N LEU A 52 6.56 -4.68 -10.91
CA LEU A 52 6.75 -3.61 -11.89
C LEU A 52 7.77 -4.00 -12.97
N ASP A 53 8.91 -4.57 -12.58
CA ASP A 53 9.96 -4.99 -13.52
C ASP A 53 9.45 -6.05 -14.50
N VAL A 54 8.66 -7.01 -14.03
CA VAL A 54 8.05 -8.07 -14.85
C VAL A 54 7.01 -7.49 -15.81
N VAL A 55 6.19 -6.53 -15.36
CA VAL A 55 5.23 -5.83 -16.23
C VAL A 55 5.95 -5.02 -17.30
N LEU A 56 7.02 -4.31 -16.96
CA LEU A 56 7.82 -3.54 -17.92
C LEU A 56 8.55 -4.43 -18.92
N ALA A 57 8.92 -5.64 -18.53
CA ALA A 57 9.44 -6.67 -19.43
C ALA A 57 8.37 -7.25 -20.38
N GLY A 58 7.11 -6.79 -20.29
CA GLY A 58 5.99 -7.27 -21.10
C GLY A 58 5.42 -8.60 -20.65
N ILE A 59 5.75 -9.04 -19.43
CA ILE A 59 5.33 -10.33 -18.89
C ILE A 59 4.04 -10.13 -18.09
N GLY A 60 2.90 -10.33 -18.76
CA GLY A 60 1.59 -10.34 -18.13
C GLY A 60 1.04 -8.96 -17.75
N VAL A 61 0.02 -8.98 -16.88
CA VAL A 61 -0.70 -7.79 -16.44
C VAL A 61 -0.83 -7.81 -14.92
N SER A 62 -0.78 -6.64 -14.28
CA SER A 62 -0.87 -6.54 -12.83
C SER A 62 -1.61 -5.28 -12.39
N ILE A 63 -2.06 -5.28 -11.13
CA ILE A 63 -2.59 -4.11 -10.46
C ILE A 63 -1.40 -3.44 -9.76
N LEU A 64 -1.07 -2.22 -10.21
CA LEU A 64 0.06 -1.45 -9.68
C LEU A 64 -0.46 -0.22 -8.91
N PRO A 65 0.21 0.19 -7.82
CA PRO A 65 -0.08 1.46 -7.18
C PRO A 65 0.22 2.65 -8.11
N ASP A 66 -0.67 3.62 -8.14
CA ASP A 66 -0.57 4.79 -9.03
C ASP A 66 0.70 5.61 -8.82
N PHE A 67 1.25 5.65 -7.60
CA PHE A 67 2.48 6.40 -7.31
C PHE A 67 3.72 5.85 -8.03
N LEU A 68 3.70 4.59 -8.51
CA LEU A 68 4.77 4.07 -9.36
C LEU A 68 4.75 4.70 -10.74
N LEU A 69 3.58 5.17 -11.18
CA LEU A 69 3.34 5.81 -12.48
C LEU A 69 3.57 7.33 -12.43
N ASP A 70 3.82 7.93 -11.25
CA ASP A 70 4.22 9.34 -11.17
C ASP A 70 5.55 9.62 -11.91
N LYS A 71 6.35 8.57 -12.15
CA LYS A 71 7.57 8.65 -12.97
C LYS A 71 7.19 8.62 -14.46
N PRO A 72 7.47 9.69 -15.24
CA PRO A 72 7.04 9.80 -16.63
C PRO A 72 7.61 8.68 -17.51
N GLU A 73 8.83 8.26 -17.23
CA GLU A 73 9.51 7.14 -17.90
C GLU A 73 8.82 5.79 -17.67
N ILE A 74 8.18 5.57 -16.51
CA ILE A 74 7.36 4.38 -16.26
C ILE A 74 6.00 4.51 -16.92
N ALA A 75 5.34 5.67 -16.77
CA ALA A 75 4.01 5.93 -17.33
C ALA A 75 3.98 5.76 -18.86
N SER A 76 5.07 6.10 -19.55
CA SER A 76 5.17 5.94 -21.02
C SER A 76 5.24 4.49 -21.50
N GLN A 77 5.54 3.53 -20.62
CA GLN A 77 5.77 2.13 -20.96
C GLN A 77 4.59 1.21 -20.60
N ILE A 78 3.58 1.73 -19.90
CA ILE A 78 2.47 0.94 -19.35
C ILE A 78 1.13 1.48 -19.87
N VAL A 79 0.20 0.57 -20.19
CA VAL A 79 -1.16 0.92 -20.62
C VAL A 79 -2.21 0.45 -19.61
N ARG A 80 -3.25 1.26 -19.37
CA ARG A 80 -4.38 0.88 -18.51
C ARG A 80 -5.39 0.02 -19.29
N ILE A 81 -5.57 -1.23 -18.87
CA ILE A 81 -6.34 -2.24 -19.63
C ILE A 81 -7.84 -2.23 -19.27
N ALA A 82 -8.20 -1.88 -18.03
CA ALA A 82 -9.59 -1.89 -17.56
C ALA A 82 -10.00 -0.50 -17.01
N PRO A 83 -10.28 0.50 -17.87
CA PRO A 83 -10.46 1.88 -17.45
C PRO A 83 -11.73 2.13 -16.61
N ARG A 84 -12.76 1.29 -16.79
CA ARG A 84 -14.03 1.37 -16.05
C ARG A 84 -14.04 0.57 -14.74
N TRP A 85 -12.96 -0.17 -14.49
CA TRP A 85 -12.80 -0.98 -13.30
C TRP A 85 -11.80 -0.33 -12.35
N HIS A 86 -12.05 -0.47 -11.05
CA HIS A 86 -11.21 0.06 -9.99
C HIS A 86 -10.88 -1.06 -9.00
N ALA A 87 -9.60 -1.23 -8.71
CA ALA A 87 -9.17 -2.07 -7.61
C ALA A 87 -9.57 -1.44 -6.27
N VAL A 88 -9.82 -2.28 -5.26
CA VAL A 88 -9.98 -1.78 -3.88
C VAL A 88 -8.65 -1.20 -3.44
N LEU A 89 -8.59 0.11 -3.29
CA LEU A 89 -7.38 0.81 -2.88
C LEU A 89 -7.16 0.66 -1.38
N GLY A 90 -5.94 0.30 -0.98
CA GLY A 90 -5.48 0.47 0.39
C GLY A 90 -5.18 1.95 0.68
N SER A 91 -5.10 2.29 1.97
CA SER A 91 -4.66 3.61 2.42
C SER A 91 -3.22 3.54 2.92
N ILE A 92 -2.42 4.58 2.64
CA ILE A 92 -1.05 4.72 3.14
C ILE A 92 -1.09 5.56 4.41
N TYR A 93 -0.53 5.04 5.51
CA TYR A 93 -0.53 5.70 6.80
C TYR A 93 0.88 5.96 7.32
N ALA A 94 1.13 7.15 7.83
CA ALA A 94 2.24 7.40 8.74
C ALA A 94 1.76 7.07 10.16
N TYR A 95 2.29 6.00 10.75
CA TYR A 95 1.89 5.53 12.08
C TYR A 95 2.96 5.86 13.11
N THR A 96 2.57 6.59 14.16
CA THR A 96 3.39 6.84 15.34
C THR A 96 2.87 5.98 16.50
N PRO A 97 3.70 5.10 17.10
CA PRO A 97 3.26 4.28 18.21
C PRO A 97 2.85 5.15 19.42
N PRO A 98 1.74 4.81 20.11
CA PRO A 98 1.22 5.58 21.24
C PRO A 98 2.04 5.45 22.54
N ILE A 99 3.25 4.90 22.46
CA ILE A 99 4.16 4.73 23.61
C ILE A 99 4.67 6.09 24.12
N ARG A 100 4.57 7.15 23.30
CA ARG A 100 4.88 8.53 23.70
C ARG A 100 3.60 9.37 23.65
N PRO A 101 3.34 10.21 24.67
CA PRO A 101 2.14 11.07 24.71
C PRO A 101 2.10 12.06 23.54
N ASP A 102 3.28 12.54 23.10
CA ASP A 102 3.43 13.36 21.89
C ASP A 102 4.65 12.85 21.08
N PRO A 103 4.58 12.84 19.73
CA PRO A 103 5.76 12.63 18.91
C PRO A 103 6.77 13.76 19.18
N THR A 104 8.06 13.44 19.11
CA THR A 104 9.12 14.45 19.18
C THR A 104 8.95 15.48 18.07
N ALA A 105 9.32 16.73 18.33
CA ALA A 105 9.14 17.84 17.38
C ALA A 105 9.70 17.52 15.97
N HIS A 106 10.82 16.79 15.88
CA HIS A 106 11.38 16.36 14.59
C HIS A 106 10.54 15.30 13.87
N VAL A 107 9.87 14.38 14.59
CA VAL A 107 8.96 13.40 13.98
C VAL A 107 7.73 14.11 13.45
N THR A 108 7.17 15.04 14.22
CA THR A 108 6.01 15.85 13.79
C THR A 108 6.35 16.66 12.55
N ALA A 109 7.48 17.40 12.57
CA ALA A 109 7.94 18.18 11.41
C ALA A 109 8.19 17.29 10.18
N PHE A 110 8.76 16.09 10.36
CA PHE A 110 8.94 15.13 9.27
C PHE A 110 7.62 14.64 8.69
N ILE A 111 6.63 14.33 9.53
CA ILE A 111 5.29 13.90 9.08
C ILE A 111 4.60 15.04 8.33
N GLU A 112 4.67 16.27 8.82
CA GLU A 112 4.12 17.45 8.14
C GLU A 112 4.79 17.67 6.78
N TRP A 113 6.12 17.59 6.73
CA TRP A 113 6.88 17.65 5.48
C TRP A 113 6.47 16.53 4.50
N LEU A 114 6.32 15.30 4.99
CA LEU A 114 5.90 14.16 4.19
C LEU A 114 4.48 14.35 3.64
N GLN A 115 3.56 14.90 4.43
CA GLN A 115 2.20 15.21 3.99
C GLN A 115 2.20 16.27 2.88
N CYS A 116 3.01 17.32 3.01
CA CYS A 116 3.20 18.32 1.96
C CYS A 116 3.75 17.66 0.68
N ALA A 117 4.79 16.84 0.79
CA ALA A 117 5.40 16.15 -0.35
C ALA A 117 4.41 15.23 -1.10
N VAL A 118 3.65 14.41 -0.36
CA VAL A 118 2.64 13.50 -0.95
C VAL A 118 1.51 14.27 -1.62
N LYS A 119 1.09 15.40 -1.05
CA LYS A 119 0.07 16.29 -1.64
C LYS A 119 0.62 17.17 -2.76
N LYS A 120 1.92 17.10 -3.06
CA LYS A 120 2.62 17.98 -4.01
C LYS A 120 2.45 19.47 -3.64
N GLN A 121 2.42 19.75 -2.34
CA GLN A 121 2.27 21.09 -1.76
C GLN A 121 3.61 21.59 -1.22
N PRO A 122 3.87 22.90 -1.26
CA PRO A 122 5.06 23.47 -0.64
C PRO A 122 5.01 23.25 0.88
N PHE A 123 6.13 22.84 1.47
CA PHE A 123 6.28 22.80 2.92
C PHE A 123 6.43 24.25 3.42
N PRO A 124 5.64 24.69 4.41
CA PRO A 124 5.78 26.03 4.97
C PRO A 124 7.12 26.17 5.66
N VAL A 125 8.03 26.92 5.05
CA VAL A 125 9.32 27.29 5.66
C VAL A 125 9.07 28.59 6.43
N GLU A 126 9.11 28.56 7.76
CA GLU A 126 9.24 29.80 8.53
C GLU A 126 10.59 30.44 8.19
N THR A 127 10.58 31.43 7.30
CA THR A 127 11.69 32.37 7.13
C THR A 127 11.82 33.20 8.40
N LYS A 128 12.75 32.81 9.27
CA LYS A 128 13.20 33.63 10.40
C LYS A 128 14.34 34.53 9.98
#